data_AF-A0A5C7Q5T8-F1
#
_entry.id   AF-A0A5C7Q5T8-F1
#
_cell.length_a   1.000
_cell.length_b   1.000
_cell.length_c   1.000
_cell.angle_alpha   90.00
_cell.angle_beta   90.00
_cell.angle_gamma   90.00
#
_symmetry.space_group_name_H-M   'P 1'
#
loop_
_entity.id
_entity.type
_entity.pdbx_description
1 polymer ?
#
loop_
_entity_poly.entity_id
_entity_poly.type
_entity_poly.pdbx_seq_one_letter_code
_entity_poly.pdbx_strand_id
1 'polypeptide(L)'
;MKEIKAFVHQHRAADVIEAIKATQAWTAHAGAAEQHHLSVTQVQGTLRPVDQSERHYSVDLGLEVVREFRIELHCDDDCVDELVAAIVSAARTGQQLAGWVYVSDVASAYPIR
;
A
#
# COMPACT_ATOMS: atom_id res chain seq x y z
N MET A 1 -9.47 -5.47 14.39
CA MET A 1 -8.43 -4.78 13.61
C MET A 1 -8.18 -5.54 12.32
N LYS A 2 -7.76 -4.81 11.29
CA LYS A 2 -7.33 -5.37 10.01
C LYS A 2 -5.90 -4.98 9.68
N GLU A 3 -5.26 -5.79 8.86
CA GLU A 3 -4.06 -5.44 8.11
C GLU A 3 -4.47 -5.12 6.67
N ILE A 4 -4.04 -3.96 6.17
CA ILE A 4 -4.16 -3.57 4.77
C ILE A 4 -2.80 -3.71 4.12
N LYS A 5 -2.75 -4.41 2.98
CA LYS A 5 -1.55 -4.64 2.18
C LYS A 5 -1.78 -4.24 0.74
N ALA A 6 -1.15 -3.16 0.30
CA ALA A 6 -1.29 -2.62 -1.04
C ALA A 6 -0.02 -2.84 -1.86
N PHE A 7 -0.17 -3.34 -3.08
CA PHE A 7 0.88 -3.45 -4.09
C PHE A 7 0.61 -2.41 -5.16
N VAL A 8 1.50 -1.44 -5.31
CA VAL A 8 1.31 -0.28 -6.20
C VAL A 8 2.55 -0.05 -7.06
N HIS A 9 2.35 0.53 -8.25
CA HIS A 9 3.46 0.98 -9.09
C HIS A 9 4.36 1.96 -8.34
N GLN A 10 5.67 1.87 -8.60
CA GLN A 10 6.68 2.69 -7.91
C GLN A 10 6.35 4.19 -7.92
N HIS A 11 5.91 4.73 -9.07
CA HIS A 11 5.63 6.15 -9.22
C HIS A 11 4.35 6.62 -8.49
N ARG A 12 3.48 5.71 -8.03
CA ARG A 12 2.27 6.03 -7.25
C ARG A 12 2.49 5.95 -5.74
N ALA A 13 3.59 5.36 -5.28
CA ALA A 13 3.78 5.07 -3.86
C ALA A 13 3.71 6.32 -2.96
N ALA A 14 4.34 7.43 -3.37
CA ALA A 14 4.29 8.69 -2.62
C ALA A 14 2.85 9.23 -2.51
N ASP A 15 2.12 9.31 -3.62
CA ASP A 15 0.73 9.78 -3.65
C ASP A 15 -0.19 8.92 -2.78
N VAL A 16 0.02 7.60 -2.79
CA VAL A 16 -0.75 6.66 -1.94
C VAL A 16 -0.45 6.89 -0.46
N ILE A 17 0.81 7.05 -0.08
CA ILE A 17 1.20 7.32 1.32
C ILE A 17 0.60 8.65 1.80
N GLU A 18 0.65 9.70 0.99
CA GLU A 18 0.04 10.99 1.35
C GLU A 18 -1.48 10.91 1.42
N ALA A 19 -2.12 10.17 0.51
CA ALA A 19 -3.57 9.93 0.56
C ALA A 19 -3.99 9.19 1.84
N ILE A 20 -3.24 8.17 2.26
CA ILE A 20 -3.47 7.48 3.54
C ILE A 20 -3.36 8.47 4.69
N LYS A 21 -2.28 9.25 4.75
CA LYS A 21 -2.04 10.20 5.85
C LYS A 21 -3.08 11.32 5.95
N ALA A 22 -3.75 11.63 4.84
CA ALA A 22 -4.81 12.65 4.79
C ALA A 22 -6.18 12.14 5.26
N THR A 23 -6.36 10.82 5.47
CA THR A 23 -7.63 10.25 5.94
C THR A 23 -7.96 10.63 7.38
N GLN A 24 -9.25 10.63 7.73
CA GLN A 24 -9.69 10.76 9.12
C GLN A 24 -9.22 9.56 9.94
N ALA A 25 -9.32 8.35 9.39
CA ALA A 25 -8.76 7.14 9.97
C ALA A 25 -7.29 7.28 10.43
N TRP A 26 -6.46 8.05 9.71
CA TRP A 26 -5.06 8.30 10.09
C TRP A 26 -4.86 9.53 10.99
N THR A 27 -5.68 10.58 10.81
CA THR A 27 -5.50 11.85 11.54
C THR A 27 -6.20 11.89 12.89
N ALA A 28 -7.28 11.12 13.06
CA ALA A 28 -8.06 11.08 14.31
C ALA A 28 -7.24 10.59 15.51
N HIS A 29 -6.14 9.86 15.30
CA HIS A 29 -5.26 9.40 16.38
C HIS A 29 -3.92 10.15 16.43
N ALA A 30 -3.74 11.21 15.64
CA ALA A 30 -2.50 12.00 15.61
C ALA A 30 -2.17 12.72 16.95
N GLY A 31 -3.12 12.77 17.89
CA GLY A 31 -2.94 13.32 19.24
C GLY A 31 -2.68 12.29 20.34
N ALA A 32 -2.82 10.99 20.06
CA ALA A 32 -2.44 9.90 20.96
C ALA A 32 -1.11 9.32 20.45
N ALA A 33 -0.09 9.28 21.30
CA ALA A 33 1.28 8.97 20.88
C ALA A 33 1.52 7.55 20.30
N GLU A 34 0.49 6.73 20.14
CA GLU A 34 0.61 5.34 19.65
C GLU A 34 -0.69 5.00 18.88
N GLN A 35 -0.61 4.63 17.58
CA GLN A 35 -1.51 3.64 16.92
C GLN A 35 -1.41 3.52 15.39
N HIS A 36 -0.66 4.37 14.68
CA HIS A 36 -0.51 4.23 13.22
C HIS A 36 0.89 3.78 12.84
N HIS A 37 1.01 2.52 12.41
CA HIS A 37 2.20 2.00 11.77
C HIS A 37 1.93 1.80 10.28
N LEU A 38 2.76 2.41 9.45
CA LEU A 38 2.82 2.16 8.02
C LEU A 38 4.25 1.77 7.68
N SER A 39 4.40 0.65 6.98
CA SER A 39 5.67 0.18 6.45
C SER A 39 5.61 0.13 4.93
N VAL A 40 6.76 0.35 4.30
CA VAL A 40 6.91 0.38 2.85
C VAL A 40 8.10 -0.46 2.48
N THR A 41 7.89 -1.46 1.63
CA THR A 41 8.96 -2.33 1.13
C THR A 41 8.95 -2.30 -0.39
N GLN A 42 10.10 -2.06 -1.02
CA GLN A 42 10.23 -2.22 -2.46
C GLN A 42 10.23 -3.71 -2.81
N VAL A 43 9.41 -4.11 -3.77
CA VAL A 43 9.29 -5.49 -4.25
C VAL A 43 9.43 -5.54 -5.77
N GLN A 44 9.82 -6.70 -6.28
CA GLN A 44 9.69 -7.02 -7.70
C GLN A 44 8.35 -7.69 -7.92
N GLY A 45 7.58 -7.22 -8.89
CA GLY A 45 6.29 -7.81 -9.22
C GLY A 45 6.06 -7.89 -10.72
N THR A 46 4.82 -8.25 -11.07
CA THR A 46 4.42 -8.59 -12.44
C THR A 46 3.22 -7.77 -12.90
N LEU A 47 2.90 -6.66 -12.21
CA LEU A 47 1.94 -5.70 -12.73
C LEU A 47 2.35 -5.26 -14.13
N ARG A 48 1.35 -4.93 -14.95
CA ARG A 48 1.59 -4.47 -16.32
C ARG A 48 2.38 -3.16 -16.27
N PRO A 49 3.60 -3.06 -16.83
CA PRO A 49 4.36 -1.81 -16.85
C PRO A 49 3.55 -0.66 -17.47
N VAL A 50 3.57 0.52 -16.83
CA VAL A 50 2.88 1.71 -17.37
C VAL A 50 3.59 2.22 -18.63
N ASP A 51 4.92 2.18 -18.65
CA ASP A 51 5.75 2.55 -19.79
C ASP A 51 7.02 1.68 -19.88
N GLN A 52 7.94 2.03 -20.78
CA GLN A 52 9.20 1.28 -20.95
C GLN A 52 10.17 1.44 -19.78
N SER A 53 10.09 2.54 -19.01
CA SER A 53 10.99 2.81 -17.89
C SER A 53 10.70 1.92 -16.68
N GLU A 54 9.46 1.43 -16.53
CA GLU A 54 9.08 0.47 -15.50
C GLU A 54 9.48 -0.97 -15.84
N ARG A 55 9.82 -1.27 -17.09
CA ARG A 55 10.22 -2.61 -17.53
C ARG A 55 11.63 -2.93 -17.06
N HIS A 56 11.77 -4.01 -16.31
CA HIS A 56 13.06 -4.53 -15.89
C HIS A 56 13.12 -6.03 -16.11
N TYR A 57 14.29 -6.57 -16.43
CA TYR A 57 14.49 -8.01 -16.45
C TYR A 57 15.19 -8.44 -15.16
N SER A 58 14.55 -9.31 -14.38
CA SER A 58 15.18 -9.89 -13.20
C SER A 58 15.96 -11.12 -13.61
N VAL A 59 17.27 -11.13 -13.39
CA VAL A 59 18.13 -12.29 -13.68
C VAL A 59 17.81 -13.45 -12.73
N ASP A 60 17.57 -13.15 -11.45
CA ASP A 60 17.27 -14.17 -10.44
C ASP A 60 15.94 -14.88 -10.71
N LEU A 61 14.95 -14.17 -11.28
CA LEU A 61 13.64 -14.73 -11.63
C LEU A 61 13.57 -15.21 -13.08
N GLY A 62 14.47 -14.75 -13.96
CA GLY A 62 14.46 -15.08 -15.38
C GLY A 62 13.23 -14.55 -16.14
N LEU A 63 12.68 -13.40 -15.74
CA LEU A 63 11.49 -12.82 -16.38
C LEU A 63 11.42 -11.29 -16.29
N GLU A 64 10.54 -10.68 -17.11
CA GLU A 64 10.22 -9.25 -17.06
C GLU A 64 9.40 -8.95 -15.79
N VAL A 65 9.93 -8.05 -14.97
CA VAL A 65 9.33 -7.56 -13.75
C VAL A 65 9.18 -6.04 -13.78
N VAL A 66 8.34 -5.54 -12.89
CA VAL A 66 8.25 -4.12 -12.56
C VAL A 66 8.68 -3.89 -11.11
N ARG A 67 9.13 -2.67 -10.81
CA ARG A 67 9.34 -2.24 -9.42
C ARG A 67 8.00 -1.80 -8.84
N GLU A 68 7.61 -2.44 -7.76
CA GLU A 68 6.39 -2.14 -7.02
C GLU A 68 6.77 -1.76 -5.59
N PHE A 69 5.88 -1.03 -4.92
CA PHE A 69 5.94 -0.87 -3.48
C PHE A 69 4.81 -1.63 -2.82
N ARG A 70 5.18 -2.43 -1.81
CA ARG A 70 4.26 -3.03 -0.86
C ARG A 70 4.11 -2.08 0.32
N ILE A 71 2.91 -1.57 0.52
CA ILE A 71 2.54 -0.69 1.62
C ILE A 71 1.68 -1.52 2.58
N GLU A 72 2.10 -1.59 3.84
CA GLU A 72 1.43 -2.37 4.89
C GLU A 72 1.10 -1.46 6.06
N LEU A 73 -0.16 -1.48 6.50
CA LEU A 73 -0.63 -0.79 7.71
C LEU A 73 -1.67 -1.63 8.43
N HIS A 74 -1.86 -1.38 9.73
CA HIS A 74 -2.99 -1.90 10.48
C HIS A 74 -3.95 -0.79 10.89
N CYS A 75 -5.22 -1.14 11.03
CA CYS A 75 -6.29 -0.20 11.38
C CYS A 75 -7.41 -0.91 12.14
N ASP A 76 -8.29 -0.13 12.76
CA ASP A 76 -9.56 -0.62 13.27
C ASP A 76 -10.52 -0.99 12.13
N ASP A 77 -11.51 -1.83 12.44
CA ASP A 77 -12.37 -2.45 11.43
C ASP A 77 -13.24 -1.42 10.70
N ASP A 78 -13.60 -0.33 11.37
CA ASP A 78 -14.40 0.78 10.84
C ASP A 78 -13.60 1.73 9.94
N CYS A 79 -12.27 1.73 10.04
CA CYS A 79 -11.36 2.54 9.22
C CYS A 79 -11.04 1.93 7.84
N VAL A 80 -11.37 0.65 7.63
CA VAL A 80 -10.96 -0.12 6.44
C VAL A 80 -11.45 0.52 5.15
N ASP A 81 -12.74 0.84 5.08
CA ASP A 81 -13.36 1.32 3.85
C ASP A 81 -12.77 2.67 3.41
N GLU A 82 -12.53 3.58 4.36
CA GLU A 82 -11.91 4.88 4.09
C GLU A 82 -10.47 4.71 3.55
N LEU A 83 -9.66 3.90 4.24
CA LEU A 83 -8.26 3.67 3.88
C LEU A 83 -8.14 2.95 2.53
N VAL A 84 -8.95 1.92 2.29
CA VAL A 84 -8.98 1.20 1.00
C VAL A 84 -9.41 2.13 -0.13
N ALA A 85 -10.44 2.97 0.09
CA ALA A 85 -10.89 3.93 -0.91
C ALA A 85 -9.79 4.96 -1.25
N ALA A 86 -9.09 5.48 -0.26
CA ALA A 86 -7.96 6.40 -0.46
C ALA A 86 -6.83 5.75 -1.27
N ILE A 87 -6.43 4.52 -0.89
CA ILE A 87 -5.39 3.75 -1.59
C ILE A 87 -5.81 3.49 -3.04
N VAL A 88 -7.01 2.93 -3.27
CA VAL A 88 -7.47 2.57 -4.61
C VAL A 88 -7.58 3.80 -5.50
N SER A 89 -8.04 4.94 -4.97
CA SER A 89 -8.11 6.20 -5.72
C SER A 89 -6.72 6.71 -6.11
N ALA A 90 -5.80 6.76 -5.13
CA ALA A 90 -4.46 7.27 -5.33
C ALA A 90 -3.54 6.31 -6.12
N ALA A 91 -3.83 5.00 -6.17
CA ALA A 91 -2.99 4.03 -6.88
C ALA A 91 -3.31 3.93 -8.39
N ARG A 92 -4.34 4.61 -8.90
CA ARG A 92 -4.76 4.51 -10.31
C ARG A 92 -3.64 4.99 -11.26
N THR A 93 -3.37 4.17 -12.28
CA THR A 93 -2.45 4.48 -13.39
C THR A 93 -3.18 4.72 -14.73
N GLY A 94 -4.50 4.54 -14.75
CA GLY A 94 -5.30 4.52 -15.99
C GLY A 94 -5.34 3.15 -16.69
N GLN A 95 -4.57 2.16 -16.21
CA GLN A 95 -4.70 0.78 -16.64
C GLN A 95 -5.92 0.09 -16.00
N GLN A 96 -6.41 -0.99 -16.62
CA GLN A 96 -7.55 -1.76 -16.05
C GLN A 96 -7.25 -2.35 -14.67
N LEU A 97 -5.99 -2.73 -14.43
CA LEU A 97 -5.50 -3.25 -13.16
C LEU A 97 -4.15 -2.60 -12.87
N ALA A 98 -4.10 -1.76 -11.85
CA ALA A 98 -2.94 -0.95 -11.47
C ALA A 98 -2.27 -1.43 -10.17
N GLY A 99 -2.72 -2.54 -9.61
CA GLY A 99 -2.29 -3.00 -8.30
C GLY A 99 -3.33 -3.84 -7.59
N TRP A 100 -3.01 -4.22 -6.36
CA TRP A 100 -3.88 -5.01 -5.49
C TRP A 100 -3.91 -4.41 -4.09
N VAL A 101 -5.06 -4.50 -3.43
CA VAL A 101 -5.20 -4.22 -2.00
C VAL A 101 -5.81 -5.46 -1.36
N TYR A 102 -5.10 -6.00 -0.37
CA TYR A 102 -5.59 -7.10 0.46
C TYR A 102 -5.96 -6.57 1.84
N VAL A 103 -7.03 -7.12 2.41
CA VAL A 103 -7.44 -6.87 3.79
C VAL A 103 -7.48 -8.21 4.50
N SER A 104 -6.77 -8.30 5.62
CA SER A 104 -6.68 -9.52 6.43
C SER A 104 -7.07 -9.25 7.88
N ASP A 105 -7.63 -10.24 8.56
CA ASP A 105 -7.91 -10.15 9.99
C ASP A 105 -6.63 -10.17 10.83
N VAL A 106 -6.51 -9.23 11.76
CA VAL A 106 -5.45 -9.25 12.78
C VAL A 106 -6.06 -9.68 14.10
N ALA A 107 -5.74 -10.91 14.53
CA ALA A 107 -6.27 -11.48 15.77
C ALA A 107 -5.78 -10.73 17.01
N SER A 108 -4.54 -10.24 17.01
CA SER A 108 -3.95 -9.48 18.12
C SER A 108 -2.78 -8.65 17.61
N ALA A 109 -2.57 -7.47 18.22
CA ALA A 109 -1.37 -6.66 18.03
C ALA A 109 -0.90 -6.12 19.38
N TYR A 110 0.42 -5.99 19.52
CA TYR A 110 1.06 -5.56 20.76
C TYR A 110 2.07 -4.45 20.45
N PRO A 111 1.98 -3.28 21.13
CA PRO A 111 3.00 -2.27 21.01
C PRO A 111 4.29 -2.73 21.69
N ILE A 112 5.43 -2.44 21.07
CA ILE A 112 6.75 -2.60 21.68
C ILE A 112 7.13 -1.24 22.29
N ARG A 113 7.55 -1.24 23.56
CA ARG A 113 7.98 -0.04 24.31
C ARG A 113 9.41 -0.18 24.78
#